data_AF-A0A527ZG26-F1
#
_entry.id   AF-A0A527ZG26-F1
#
_cell.length_a   1.000
_cell.length_b   1.000
_cell.length_c   1.000
_cell.angle_alpha   90.00
_cell.angle_beta   90.00
_cell.angle_gamma   90.00
#
_symmetry.space_group_name_H-M   'P 1'
#
loop_
_entity.id
_entity.type
_entity.pdbx_description
1 polymer ?
#
loop_
_entity_poly.entity_id
_entity_poly.type
_entity_poly.pdbx_seq_one_letter_code
_entity_poly.pdbx_strand_id
1 'polypeptide(L)'
;IQKAVAMAAANGFGKVMVGQGGILSTPAASHVIRKYKTFGGIILSASHNPGGPHEDFGIKYNAGNGGPAPEKLTDAIFAKTKVISSFKIADIGTVDLDTIGTVEAGGMTVEVVDPVADYAELMEKLFDFDALRGLFKSGFRMRFDAMHA
;
A
#
# COMPACT_ATOMS: atom_id res chain seq x y z
N ILE A 1 -6.63 -7.86 -3.74
CA ILE A 1 -5.65 -7.98 -2.63
C ILE A 1 -5.37 -9.43 -2.27
N GLN A 2 -6.37 -10.25 -1.92
CA GLN A 2 -6.21 -11.69 -1.61
C GLN A 2 -5.26 -12.44 -2.57
N LYS A 3 -5.44 -12.26 -3.89
CA LYS A 3 -4.56 -12.85 -4.92
C LYS A 3 -3.09 -12.45 -4.78
N ALA A 4 -2.80 -11.19 -4.45
CA ALA A 4 -1.43 -10.71 -4.27
C ALA A 4 -0.79 -11.31 -3.02
N VAL A 5 -1.55 -11.43 -1.92
CA VAL A 5 -1.10 -12.10 -0.69
C VAL A 5 -0.83 -13.59 -0.95
N ALA A 6 -1.74 -14.28 -1.63
CA ALA A 6 -1.57 -15.69 -2.02
C ALA A 6 -0.37 -15.92 -2.94
N MET A 7 -0.13 -15.01 -3.89
CA MET A 7 1.07 -15.04 -4.74
C MET A 7 2.35 -14.76 -3.95
N ALA A 8 2.34 -13.83 -3.00
CA ALA A 8 3.50 -13.55 -2.14
C ALA A 8 3.89 -14.77 -1.30
N ALA A 9 2.91 -15.41 -0.65
CA ALA A 9 3.13 -16.65 0.10
C ALA A 9 3.74 -17.75 -0.78
N ALA A 10 3.17 -17.97 -1.99
CA ALA A 10 3.67 -18.97 -2.92
C ALA A 10 5.08 -18.68 -3.48
N ASN A 11 5.52 -17.42 -3.42
CA ASN A 11 6.87 -16.99 -3.80
C ASN A 11 7.83 -16.91 -2.60
N GLY A 12 7.41 -17.35 -1.41
CA GLY A 12 8.29 -17.48 -0.24
C GLY A 12 8.58 -16.18 0.50
N PHE A 13 7.72 -15.17 0.39
CA PHE A 13 7.80 -14.01 1.26
C PHE A 13 7.51 -14.43 2.70
N GLY A 14 8.31 -13.94 3.67
CA GLY A 14 8.08 -14.21 5.09
C GLY A 14 7.03 -13.31 5.72
N LYS A 15 6.80 -12.10 5.15
CA LYS A 15 5.83 -11.14 5.66
C LYS A 15 5.26 -10.24 4.55
N VAL A 16 3.97 -9.94 4.63
CA VAL A 16 3.30 -8.88 3.87
C VAL A 16 2.55 -7.96 4.82
N MET A 17 2.64 -6.64 4.58
CA MET A 17 1.89 -5.63 5.30
C MET A 17 0.79 -5.07 4.39
N VAL A 18 -0.44 -4.99 4.90
CA VAL A 18 -1.61 -4.49 4.17
C VAL A 18 -2.32 -3.45 5.03
N GLY A 19 -2.71 -2.30 4.48
CA GLY A 19 -3.53 -1.36 5.23
C GLY A 19 -4.94 -1.92 5.46
N GLN A 20 -5.55 -1.58 6.61
CA GLN A 20 -6.91 -2.01 6.96
C GLN A 20 -7.91 -1.71 5.82
N GLY A 21 -8.82 -2.66 5.56
CA GLY A 21 -9.76 -2.62 4.43
C GLY A 21 -9.08 -2.69 3.05
N GLY A 22 -7.77 -2.94 3.00
CA GLY A 22 -6.99 -2.82 1.79
C GLY A 22 -6.61 -1.39 1.39
N ILE A 23 -6.80 -0.43 2.29
CA ILE A 23 -6.62 1.00 2.01
C ILE A 23 -5.26 1.46 2.47
N LEU A 24 -4.52 2.10 1.57
CA LEU A 24 -3.29 2.83 1.90
C LEU A 24 -3.03 3.85 0.80
N SER A 25 -2.88 5.13 1.15
CA SER A 25 -2.55 6.16 0.16
C SER A 25 -1.16 5.91 -0.44
N THR A 26 -0.89 6.38 -1.66
CA THR A 26 0.45 6.24 -2.26
C THR A 26 1.56 6.86 -1.39
N PRO A 27 1.38 8.05 -0.79
CA PRO A 27 2.34 8.60 0.17
C PRO A 27 2.52 7.74 1.43
N ALA A 28 1.43 7.19 2.00
CA ALA A 28 1.51 6.32 3.16
C ALA A 28 2.23 5.01 2.83
N ALA A 29 1.94 4.38 1.68
CA ALA A 29 2.64 3.19 1.19
C ALA A 29 4.14 3.44 1.02
N SER A 30 4.52 4.57 0.41
CA SER A 30 5.92 4.99 0.30
C SER A 30 6.59 5.13 1.67
N HIS A 31 5.88 5.74 2.64
CA HIS A 31 6.39 5.89 4.00
C HIS A 31 6.56 4.55 4.72
N VAL A 32 5.57 3.66 4.67
CA VAL A 32 5.61 2.32 5.28
C VAL A 32 6.81 1.53 4.74
N ILE A 33 7.03 1.52 3.42
CA ILE A 33 8.19 0.86 2.81
C ILE A 33 9.51 1.37 3.43
N ARG A 34 9.65 2.69 3.60
CA ARG A 34 10.84 3.32 4.17
C ARG A 34 10.97 3.09 5.69
N LYS A 35 9.87 3.19 6.43
CA LYS A 35 9.82 3.04 7.90
C LYS A 35 10.21 1.63 8.32
N TYR A 36 9.64 0.61 7.66
CA TYR A 36 9.90 -0.80 7.97
C TYR A 36 10.99 -1.45 7.11
N LYS A 37 11.61 -0.68 6.19
CA LYS A 37 12.67 -1.15 5.29
C LYS A 37 12.26 -2.41 4.51
N THR A 38 11.06 -2.40 3.96
CA THR A 38 10.54 -3.53 3.19
C THR A 38 11.31 -3.70 1.88
N PHE A 39 11.19 -4.88 1.26
CA PHE A 39 11.77 -5.12 -0.08
C PHE A 39 11.21 -4.16 -1.15
N GLY A 40 9.94 -3.79 -1.01
CA GLY A 40 9.18 -2.88 -1.86
C GLY A 40 7.70 -2.95 -1.53
N GLY A 41 6.85 -2.46 -2.44
CA GLY A 41 5.41 -2.49 -2.26
C GLY A 41 4.65 -2.51 -3.58
N ILE A 42 3.61 -3.33 -3.65
CA ILE A 42 2.62 -3.30 -4.73
C ILE A 42 1.53 -2.32 -4.33
N ILE A 43 1.28 -1.33 -5.18
CA ILE A 43 0.25 -0.30 -4.97
C ILE A 43 -0.86 -0.54 -5.98
N LEU A 44 -2.06 -0.82 -5.48
CA LEU A 44 -3.26 -1.05 -6.28
C LEU A 44 -4.03 0.27 -6.40
N SER A 45 -3.74 1.05 -7.44
CA SER A 45 -4.32 2.37 -7.64
C SER A 45 -4.33 2.77 -9.11
N ALA A 46 -5.49 3.21 -9.60
CA ALA A 46 -5.65 3.88 -10.89
C ALA A 46 -5.27 5.38 -10.84
N SER A 47 -4.71 5.86 -9.71
CA SER A 47 -4.40 7.26 -9.45
C SER A 47 -5.64 8.16 -9.59
N HIS A 48 -5.71 8.94 -10.65
CA HIS A 48 -6.80 9.88 -10.92
C HIS A 48 -7.75 9.38 -12.02
N ASN A 49 -7.47 8.21 -12.60
CA ASN A 49 -8.35 7.61 -13.59
C ASN A 49 -9.64 7.15 -12.89
N PRO A 50 -10.79 7.21 -13.58
CA PRO A 50 -12.03 6.68 -13.05
C PRO A 50 -11.86 5.25 -12.54
N GLY A 51 -12.44 4.96 -11.39
CA GLY A 51 -12.53 3.62 -10.82
C GLY A 51 -13.92 3.03 -11.01
N GLY A 52 -14.01 1.72 -11.09
CA GLY A 52 -15.28 1.01 -11.23
C GLY A 52 -15.13 -0.39 -11.83
N PRO A 53 -16.18 -1.22 -11.82
CA PRO A 53 -16.13 -2.58 -12.36
C PRO A 53 -15.76 -2.67 -13.86
N HIS A 54 -15.90 -1.57 -14.59
CA HIS A 54 -15.63 -1.46 -16.03
C HIS A 54 -14.56 -0.41 -16.36
N GLU A 55 -13.94 0.19 -15.34
CA GLU A 55 -12.93 1.23 -15.49
C GLU A 55 -11.55 0.69 -15.13
N ASP A 56 -10.58 1.59 -14.96
CA ASP A 56 -9.18 1.22 -14.78
C ASP A 56 -8.90 0.55 -13.43
N PHE A 57 -8.05 -0.48 -13.48
CA PHE A 57 -7.41 -1.08 -12.30
C PHE A 57 -5.89 -1.00 -12.44
N GLY A 58 -5.29 0.00 -11.80
CA GLY A 58 -3.85 0.20 -11.85
C GLY A 58 -3.08 -0.65 -10.84
N ILE A 59 -2.00 -1.28 -11.29
CA ILE A 59 -1.03 -1.98 -10.43
C ILE A 59 0.33 -1.34 -10.63
N LYS A 60 0.95 -0.86 -9.56
CA LYS A 60 2.26 -0.22 -9.55
C LYS A 60 3.19 -0.92 -8.57
N TYR A 61 4.50 -0.74 -8.75
CA TYR A 61 5.51 -1.22 -7.82
C TYR A 61 6.42 -0.08 -7.37
N ASN A 62 6.62 0.01 -6.06
CA ASN A 62 7.64 0.86 -5.45
C ASN A 62 8.78 -0.02 -4.92
N ALA A 63 10.02 0.42 -5.12
CA ALA A 63 11.21 -0.27 -4.61
C ALA A 63 11.45 0.06 -3.12
N GLY A 64 12.43 -0.59 -2.48
CA GLY A 64 12.73 -0.42 -1.06
C GLY A 64 13.11 0.99 -0.60
N ASN A 65 13.41 1.92 -1.52
CA ASN A 65 13.56 3.35 -1.19
C ASN A 65 12.22 4.08 -1.02
N GLY A 66 11.09 3.38 -1.20
CA GLY A 66 9.72 3.90 -1.17
C GLY A 66 9.31 4.64 -2.43
N GLY A 67 10.21 4.81 -3.41
CA GLY A 67 9.94 5.47 -4.68
C GLY A 67 9.47 4.49 -5.76
N PRO A 68 8.97 5.00 -6.89
CA PRO A 68 8.60 4.18 -8.04
C PRO A 68 9.74 3.27 -8.50
N ALA A 69 9.39 2.11 -9.04
CA ALA A 69 10.33 1.20 -9.68
C ALA A 69 11.17 1.92 -10.75
N PRO A 70 12.51 1.73 -10.78
CA PRO A 70 13.34 2.24 -11.87
C PRO A 70 12.95 1.64 -13.22
N GLU A 71 13.18 2.36 -14.32
CA GLU A 71 12.82 1.91 -15.69
C GLU A 71 13.36 0.52 -16.03
N LYS A 72 14.62 0.25 -15.67
CA LYS A 72 15.23 -1.07 -15.87
C LYS A 72 14.41 -2.21 -15.24
N LEU A 73 13.77 -1.96 -14.10
CA LEU A 73 12.91 -2.95 -13.44
C LEU A 73 11.55 -3.04 -14.13
N THR A 74 10.93 -1.91 -14.49
CA THR A 74 9.63 -1.92 -15.17
C THR A 74 9.70 -2.57 -16.54
N ASP A 75 10.79 -2.34 -17.29
CA ASP A 75 11.02 -2.98 -18.59
C ASP A 75 11.21 -4.49 -18.45
N ALA A 76 11.95 -4.92 -17.42
CA ALA A 76 12.11 -6.33 -17.13
C ALA A 76 10.78 -7.00 -16.75
N ILE A 77 9.93 -6.32 -15.98
CA ILE A 77 8.57 -6.78 -15.66
C ILE A 77 7.76 -6.91 -16.96
N PHE A 78 7.73 -5.88 -17.81
CA PHE A 78 7.00 -5.90 -19.08
C PHE A 78 7.50 -6.99 -20.05
N ALA A 79 8.82 -7.18 -20.16
CA ALA A 79 9.36 -8.27 -20.95
C ALA A 79 8.91 -9.63 -20.41
N LYS A 80 8.85 -9.80 -19.09
CA LYS A 80 8.40 -11.04 -18.45
C LYS A 80 6.90 -11.30 -18.65
N THR A 81 6.05 -10.27 -18.61
CA THR A 81 4.59 -10.45 -18.81
C THR A 81 4.25 -10.98 -20.20
N LYS A 82 5.07 -10.70 -21.22
CA LYS A 82 4.87 -11.22 -22.58
C LYS A 82 5.14 -12.70 -22.74
N VAL A 83 5.95 -13.29 -21.85
CA VAL A 83 6.46 -14.66 -22.00
C VAL A 83 6.13 -15.57 -20.83
N ILE A 84 5.44 -15.05 -19.81
CA ILE A 84 5.05 -15.84 -18.64
C ILE A 84 4.06 -16.92 -19.06
N SER A 85 4.37 -18.18 -18.73
CA SER A 85 3.53 -19.35 -19.03
C SER A 85 2.88 -19.97 -17.79
N SER A 86 3.36 -19.61 -16.61
CA SER A 86 2.83 -20.06 -15.32
C SER A 86 3.15 -19.04 -14.24
N PHE A 87 2.36 -19.05 -13.17
CA PHE A 87 2.59 -18.28 -11.95
C PHE A 87 2.35 -19.16 -10.73
N LYS A 88 2.96 -18.78 -9.60
CA LYS A 88 2.75 -19.45 -8.32
C LYS A 88 1.66 -18.75 -7.54
N ILE A 89 0.72 -19.52 -7.01
CA ILE A 89 -0.32 -19.05 -6.10
C ILE A 89 -0.59 -20.14 -5.06
N ALA A 90 -0.68 -19.75 -3.80
CA ALA A 90 -0.94 -20.66 -2.69
C ALA A 90 -2.42 -20.65 -2.36
N ASP A 91 -2.95 -21.80 -1.93
CA ASP A 91 -4.27 -21.88 -1.32
C ASP A 91 -4.15 -21.50 0.15
N ILE A 92 -4.49 -20.25 0.48
CA ILE A 92 -4.34 -19.67 1.83
C ILE A 92 -5.68 -19.30 2.47
N GLY A 93 -6.80 -19.63 1.83
CA GLY A 93 -8.13 -19.15 2.24
C GLY A 93 -8.27 -17.62 2.12
N THR A 94 -9.25 -17.07 2.83
CA THR A 94 -9.48 -15.62 2.89
C THR A 94 -8.83 -15.05 4.14
N VAL A 95 -8.01 -14.03 3.96
CA VAL A 95 -7.46 -13.24 5.08
C VAL A 95 -8.43 -12.11 5.40
N ASP A 96 -8.83 -11.97 6.67
CA ASP A 96 -9.55 -10.80 7.15
C ASP A 96 -8.65 -9.57 7.06
N LEU A 97 -9.08 -8.56 6.30
CA LEU A 97 -8.36 -7.29 6.12
C LEU A 97 -9.01 -6.15 6.89
N ASP A 98 -10.18 -6.36 7.49
CA ASP A 98 -10.93 -5.32 8.20
C ASP A 98 -10.52 -5.22 9.67
N THR A 99 -9.88 -6.26 10.21
CA THR A 99 -9.36 -6.27 11.58
C THR A 99 -7.84 -6.03 11.59
N ILE A 100 -7.41 -4.96 12.27
CA ILE A 100 -5.98 -4.68 12.53
C ILE A 100 -5.39 -5.83 13.36
N GLY A 101 -4.23 -6.32 12.97
CA GLY A 101 -3.57 -7.42 13.65
C GLY A 101 -2.64 -8.21 12.74
N THR A 102 -2.19 -9.35 13.25
CA THR A 102 -1.31 -10.26 12.52
C THR A 102 -1.96 -11.63 12.41
N VAL A 103 -1.89 -12.22 11.21
CA VAL A 103 -2.35 -13.59 10.95
C VAL A 103 -1.31 -14.36 10.14
N GLU A 104 -1.29 -15.68 10.29
CA GLU A 104 -0.44 -16.55 9.48
C GLU A 104 -1.22 -17.10 8.29
N ALA A 105 -0.65 -17.02 7.09
CA ALA A 105 -1.28 -17.47 5.85
C ALA A 105 -0.24 -18.08 4.90
N GLY A 106 -0.34 -19.39 4.63
CA GLY A 106 0.57 -20.08 3.70
C GLY A 106 2.05 -20.06 4.12
N GLY A 107 2.34 -20.07 5.42
CA GLY A 107 3.71 -19.97 5.96
C GLY A 107 4.31 -18.57 5.90
N MET A 108 3.49 -17.55 5.66
CA MET A 108 3.83 -16.14 5.63
C MET A 108 2.98 -15.37 6.64
N THR A 109 3.59 -14.42 7.35
CA THR A 109 2.87 -13.48 8.20
C THR A 109 2.17 -12.41 7.37
N VAL A 110 0.87 -12.21 7.58
CA VAL A 110 0.12 -11.07 7.05
C VAL A 110 -0.19 -10.12 8.20
N GLU A 111 0.32 -8.90 8.11
CA GLU A 111 0.07 -7.85 9.09
C GLU A 111 -0.87 -6.80 8.50
N VAL A 112 -2.07 -6.68 9.09
CA VAL A 112 -3.04 -5.64 8.79
C VAL A 112 -2.74 -4.44 9.67
N VAL A 113 -2.35 -3.33 9.06
CA VAL A 113 -1.91 -2.11 9.76
C VAL A 113 -2.94 -1.00 9.67
N ASP A 114 -2.93 -0.08 10.64
CA ASP A 114 -3.69 1.15 10.57
C ASP A 114 -3.26 1.96 9.32
N PRO A 115 -4.21 2.36 8.46
CA PRO A 115 -3.88 3.00 7.18
C PRO A 115 -3.42 4.47 7.31
N VAL A 116 -3.52 5.06 8.50
CA VAL A 116 -3.25 6.47 8.79
C VAL A 116 -2.10 6.65 9.78
N ALA A 117 -2.01 5.81 10.81
CA ALA A 117 -1.16 6.03 11.99
C ALA A 117 0.30 6.37 11.65
N ASP A 118 0.96 5.56 10.82
CA ASP A 118 2.37 5.78 10.46
C ASP A 118 2.57 7.09 9.68
N TYR A 119 1.64 7.41 8.77
CA TYR A 119 1.72 8.63 7.98
C TYR A 119 1.42 9.86 8.83
N ALA A 120 0.45 9.79 9.75
CA ALA A 120 0.16 10.86 10.70
C ALA A 120 1.36 11.14 11.61
N GLU A 121 2.02 10.10 12.13
CA GLU A 121 3.25 10.24 12.93
C GLU A 121 4.37 10.92 12.12
N LEU A 122 4.50 10.60 10.82
CA LEU A 122 5.44 11.32 9.95
C LEU A 122 5.06 12.79 9.82
N MET A 123 3.78 13.11 9.61
CA MET A 123 3.33 14.50 9.46
C MET A 123 3.60 15.31 10.74
N GLU A 124 3.38 14.72 11.91
CA GLU A 124 3.70 15.35 13.21
C GLU A 124 5.19 15.64 13.41
N LYS A 125 6.07 14.85 12.80
CA LYS A 125 7.52 15.11 12.82
C LYS A 125 7.94 16.20 11.83
N LEU A 126 7.20 16.36 10.74
CA LEU A 126 7.54 17.30 9.66
C LEU A 126 6.92 18.69 9.87
N PHE A 127 5.78 18.77 10.56
CA PHE A 127 5.03 20.01 10.76
C PHE A 127 4.79 20.27 12.25
N ASP A 128 4.72 21.55 12.62
CA ASP A 128 4.34 21.97 13.97
C ASP A 128 2.82 21.85 14.15
N PHE A 129 2.38 20.72 14.69
CA PHE A 129 0.96 20.46 14.95
C PHE A 129 0.39 21.32 16.08
N ASP A 130 1.22 21.82 17.00
CA ASP A 130 0.77 22.73 18.06
C ASP A 130 0.40 24.09 17.45
N ALA A 131 1.24 24.60 16.55
CA ALA A 131 0.96 25.82 15.79
C ALA A 131 -0.28 25.67 14.90
N LEU A 132 -0.42 24.56 14.17
CA LEU A 132 -1.62 24.28 13.37
C LEU A 132 -2.88 24.23 14.25
N ARG A 133 -2.82 23.55 15.40
CA ARG A 133 -3.93 23.54 16.37
C ARG A 133 -4.24 24.95 16.88
N GLY A 134 -3.22 25.78 17.10
CA GLY A 134 -3.36 27.20 17.44
C GLY A 134 -4.10 28.01 16.36
N LEU A 135 -3.75 27.80 15.09
CA LEU A 135 -4.39 28.45 13.94
C LEU A 135 -5.88 28.11 13.85
N PHE A 136 -6.26 26.84 14.01
CA PHE A 136 -7.67 26.47 14.00
C PHE A 136 -8.43 27.01 15.21
N LYS A 137 -7.80 27.04 16.40
CA LYS A 137 -8.38 27.63 17.62
C LYS A 137 -8.64 29.14 17.49
N SER A 138 -7.88 29.86 16.65
CA SER A 138 -8.09 31.30 16.43
C SER A 138 -9.26 31.63 15.51
N GLY A 139 -9.96 30.61 14.98
CA GLY A 139 -11.16 30.78 14.16
C GLY A 139 -10.92 30.61 12.65
N PHE A 140 -9.72 30.17 12.23
CA PHE A 140 -9.45 29.82 10.84
C PHE A 140 -10.40 28.72 10.35
N ARG A 141 -10.90 28.86 9.11
CA ARG A 141 -11.79 27.88 8.48
C ARG A 141 -11.16 27.32 7.22
N MET A 142 -11.29 26.02 7.04
CA MET A 142 -10.79 25.28 5.87
C MET A 142 -11.90 24.39 5.31
N ARG A 143 -11.83 24.12 4.00
CA ARG A 143 -12.60 23.05 3.36
C ARG A 143 -11.62 22.04 2.79
N PHE A 144 -11.89 20.75 3.01
CA PHE A 144 -11.15 19.64 2.43
C PHE A 144 -12.16 18.75 1.72
N ASP A 145 -11.93 18.51 0.44
CA ASP A 145 -12.71 17.57 -0.36
C ASP A 145 -11.79 16.43 -0.76
N ALA A 146 -12.09 15.23 -0.26
CA ALA A 146 -11.34 14.03 -0.56
C ALA A 146 -11.80 13.35 -1.86
N MET A 147 -12.85 13.85 -2.52
CA MET A 147 -13.37 13.34 -3.79
C MET A 147 -13.73 11.84 -3.78
N HIS A 148 -14.08 11.29 -2.61
CA HIS A 148 -14.28 9.84 -2.40
C HIS A 148 -13.05 8.97 -2.73
N ALA A 149 -11.85 9.56 -2.66
CA ALA A 149 -10.58 8.86 -2.84
C ALA A 149 -10.18 8.03 -1.61
#